data_AF-A0A099GNZ9-F1
#
_entry.id   AF-A0A099GNZ9-F1
#
_cell.length_a   1.000
_cell.length_b   1.000
_cell.length_c   1.000
_cell.angle_alpha   90.00
_cell.angle_beta   90.00
_cell.angle_gamma   90.00
#
_symmetry.space_group_name_H-M   'P 1'
#
loop_
_entity.id
_entity.type
_entity.pdbx_description
1 polymer ?
#
loop_
_entity_poly.entity_id
_entity_poly.type
_entity_poly.pdbx_seq_one_letter_code
_entity_poly.pdbx_strand_id
1 'polypeptide(L)' 'MEATFLAEMLKIAMPDPGSRGFGGGIGETQFGSFLTEQRATEMAARIDLGLTRRLGYDHA' A
#
# COMPACT_ATOMS: atom_id res chain seq x y z
N MET A 1 7.36 8.05 0.61
CA MET A 1 8.35 6.97 0.43
C MET A 1 7.93 5.71 1.18
N GLU A 2 7.82 5.75 2.50
CA GLU A 2 7.42 4.58 3.31
C GLU A 2 6.02 4.05 3.00
N ALA A 3 5.02 4.94 2.86
CA ALA A 3 3.67 4.55 2.42
C ALA A 3 3.68 3.85 1.06
N THR A 4 4.47 4.33 0.09
CA THR A 4 4.60 3.72 -1.24
C THR A 4 5.22 2.33 -1.14
N PHE A 5 6.27 2.18 -0.32
CA PHE A 5 6.87 0.87 -0.07
C PHE A 5 5.86 -0.11 0.55
N LEU A 6 5.12 0.34 1.58
CA LEU A 6 4.08 -0.45 2.22
C LEU A 6 2.96 -0.84 1.25
N ALA A 7 2.56 0.04 0.33
CA ALA A 7 1.55 -0.27 -0.67
C ALA A 7 1.98 -1.43 -1.57
N GLU A 8 3.24 -1.43 -2.03
CA GLU A 8 3.79 -2.55 -2.82
C GLU A 8 3.89 -3.85 -2.00
N MET A 9 4.27 -3.76 -0.72
CA MET A 9 4.28 -4.93 0.16
C MET A 9 2.88 -5.50 0.38
N LEU A 10 1.86 -4.64 0.54
CA LEU A 10 0.47 -5.07 0.72
C LEU A 10 -0.10 -5.73 -0.54
N LYS A 11 0.24 -5.25 -1.74
CA LYS A 11 -0.16 -5.92 -3.00
C LYS A 11 0.34 -7.36 -3.09
N ILE A 12 1.52 -7.64 -2.51
CA ILE A 12 2.13 -8.98 -2.49
C ILE A 12 1.59 -9.83 -1.32
N ALA A 13 1.51 -9.25 -0.12
CA ALA A 13 1.17 -9.96 1.10
C ALA A 13 -0.34 -10.16 1.32
N MET A 14 -1.15 -9.27 0.76
CA MET A 14 -2.61 -9.33 0.75
C MET A 14 -3.08 -9.28 -0.70
N PRO A 15 -2.82 -10.35 -1.48
CA PRO A 15 -3.34 -10.42 -2.83
C PRO A 15 -4.87 -10.33 -2.77
N ASP A 16 -5.43 -9.53 -3.67
CA ASP A 16 -6.88 -9.38 -3.79
C ASP A 16 -7.49 -10.80 -3.90
N PRO A 17 -8.41 -11.19 -2.99
CA PRO A 17 -8.97 -12.54 -2.95
C PRO A 17 -9.76 -12.93 -4.20
N GLY A 18 -9.89 -12.03 -5.18
CA GLY A 18 -10.50 -12.32 -6.47
C GLY A 18 -12.02 -12.34 -6.33
N SER A 19 -12.65 -11.28 -6.82
CA SER A 19 -14.02 -11.18 -7.34
C SER A 19 -14.99 -12.34 -7.02
N ARG A 20 -15.29 -12.60 -5.75
CA ARG A 20 -16.51 -13.37 -5.37
C ARG A 20 -17.73 -12.47 -5.17
N GLY A 21 -17.56 -11.17 -5.37
CA GLY A 21 -18.58 -10.14 -5.47
C GLY A 21 -17.96 -8.88 -6.09
N PHE A 22 -18.79 -8.07 -6.76
CA PHE A 22 -18.42 -6.98 -7.67
C PHE A 22 -17.94 -7.49 -9.06
N GLY A 23 -18.44 -6.84 -10.13
CA GLY A 23 -18.52 -7.31 -11.52
C GLY A 23 -17.26 -7.18 -12.38
N GLY A 24 -16.07 -7.19 -11.76
CA GLY A 24 -14.78 -7.38 -12.42
C GLY A 24 -14.35 -6.25 -13.37
N GLY A 25 -14.98 -5.09 -13.30
CA GLY A 25 -14.68 -3.94 -14.16
C GLY A 25 -13.43 -3.17 -13.72
N ILE A 26 -12.89 -2.35 -14.64
CA ILE A 26 -11.71 -1.48 -14.38
C ILE A 26 -11.92 -0.61 -13.13
N GLY A 27 -13.14 -0.13 -12.89
CA GLY A 27 -13.45 0.68 -11.70
C GLY A 27 -13.20 -0.04 -10.38
N GLU A 28 -13.44 -1.34 -10.32
CA GLU A 28 -13.22 -2.15 -9.10
C GLU A 28 -11.74 -2.42 -8.88
N THR A 29 -10.99 -2.73 -9.94
CA THR A 29 -9.52 -2.86 -9.86
C THR A 29 -8.87 -1.56 -9.38
N GLN A 30 -9.33 -0.42 -9.89
CA GLN A 30 -8.84 0.90 -9.44
C GLN A 30 -9.24 1.18 -7.98
N PHE A 31 -10.46 0.81 -7.58
CA PHE A 31 -10.91 0.96 -6.19
C PHE A 31 -10.10 0.08 -5.21
N GLY A 32 -9.79 -1.17 -5.57
CA GLY A 32 -8.93 -2.04 -4.76
C GLY A 32 -7.50 -1.49 -4.62
N SER A 33 -6.95 -0.96 -5.71
CA SER A 33 -5.63 -0.29 -5.71
C SER A 33 -5.64 0.92 -4.79
N PHE A 34 -6.67 1.78 -4.90
CA PHE A 34 -6.85 2.94 -4.03
C PHE A 34 -6.95 2.56 -2.55
N LEU A 35 -7.76 1.55 -2.19
CA LEU A 35 -7.88 1.09 -0.81
C LEU A 35 -6.55 0.60 -0.24
N THR A 36 -5.75 -0.09 -1.07
CA THR A 36 -4.42 -0.56 -0.68
C THR A 36 -3.47 0.60 -0.39
N GLU A 37 -3.47 1.63 -1.23
CA GLU A 37 -2.66 2.84 -1.04
C GLU A 37 -3.08 3.64 0.20
N GLN A 38 -4.39 3.79 0.44
CA GLN A 38 -4.90 4.45 1.64
C GLN A 38 -4.50 3.68 2.91
N ARG A 39 -4.62 2.35 2.88
CA ARG A 39 -4.20 1.51 4.00
C ARG A 39 -2.71 1.65 4.30
N ALA A 40 -1.87 1.64 3.26
CA ALA A 40 -0.43 1.82 3.41
C ALA A 40 -0.08 3.20 3.99
N THR A 41 -0.78 4.25 3.57
CA THR A 41 -0.63 5.61 4.11
C THR A 41 -0.96 5.66 5.59
N GLU A 42 -2.09 5.09 5.97
CA GLU A 42 -2.55 5.02 7.37
C GLU A 42 -1.64 4.15 8.25
N MET A 43 -0.99 3.13 7.68
CA MET A 43 0.00 2.31 8.37
C MET A 43 1.31 3.08 8.56
N ALA A 44 1.84 3.72 7.52
CA ALA A 44 3.05 4.54 7.59
C ALA A 44 2.90 5.70 8.60
N ALA A 45 1.71 6.28 8.72
CA ALA A 45 1.43 7.33 9.70
C ALA A 45 1.47 6.84 11.16
N ARG A 46 1.22 5.53 11.39
CA ARG A 46 1.19 4.93 12.73
C ARG A 46 2.43 4.10 13.05
N ILE A 47 3.19 3.69 12.05
CA ILE A 47 4.32 2.78 12.16
C ILE A 47 5.50 3.41 11.43
N ASP A 48 6.56 3.69 12.17
CA ASP A 48 7.86 4.05 11.62
C ASP A 48 8.66 2.77 11.34
N LEU A 49 8.92 2.45 10.07
CA LEU A 49 9.80 1.33 9.69
C LEU A 49 11.25 1.78 9.56
N GLY A 50 11.53 3.08 9.74
CA GLY A 50 12.85 3.68 9.63
C GLY A 50 13.42 3.62 8.21
N LEU A 51 12.58 3.46 7.18
CA LEU A 51 13.02 3.29 5.80
C LEU A 51 13.85 4.48 5.29
N THR A 52 13.44 5.70 5.63
CA THR A 52 14.19 6.92 5.30
C THR A 52 15.62 6.87 5.85
N ARG A 53 15.78 6.45 7.11
CA ARG A 53 17.09 6.33 7.78
C ARG A 53 17.91 5.19 7.19
N ARG A 54 17.29 4.03 6.98
CA ARG A 54 17.96 2.81 6.46
C ARG A 54 18.44 2.97 5.03
N LEU A 55 17.74 3.77 4.23
CA LEU A 55 18.11 4.04 2.83
C LEU A 55 18.97 5.30 2.67
N GLY A 56 19.38 5.93 3.77
CA GLY A 56 20.27 7.09 3.75
C GLY A 56 19.62 8.39 3.27
N TYR A 57 18.28 8.45 3.24
CA TYR A 57 17.51 9.66 2.92
C TYR A 57 17.28 10.58 4.13
N ASP A 58 17.83 10.22 5.30
CA ASP A 58 17.89 11.08 6.48
C ASP A 58 19.05 12.06 6.29
N HIS A 59 18.83 13.11 5.51
CA HIS A 59 19.76 14.23 5.41
C HIS A 59 19.26 15.37 6.32
N ALA A 60 20.06 15.65 7.34
CA ALA A 60 20.03 16.90 8.11
C ALA A 60 20.67 18.05 7.33
#